data_AF-A0A535SM08-F1
#
_entry.id   AF-A0A535SM08-F1
#
_cell.length_a   1.000
_cell.length_b   1.000
_cell.length_c   1.000
_cell.angle_alpha   90.00
_cell.angle_beta   90.00
_cell.angle_gamma   90.00
#
_symmetry.space_group_name_H-M   'P 1'
#
loop_
_entity.id
_entity.type
_entity.pdbx_description
1 polymer ?
#
loop_
_entity_poly.entity_id
_entity_poly.type
_entity_poly.pdbx_seq_one_letter_code
_entity_poly.pdbx_strand_id
1 'polypeptide(L)' 'MGDDSFSFPLIHQAHHSSAAQRDVTDDAALLEQLGQAVSVFPGAYTNIKITTQEDLLLAEAFIRGNQL' A
#
# COMPACT_ATOMS: atom_id res chain seq x y z
N MET A 1 4.32 -7.04 -0.55
CA MET A 1 3.42 -5.91 -0.80
C MET A 1 4.07 -4.68 -0.17
N GLY A 2 3.94 -3.49 -0.77
CA GLY A 2 4.38 -2.25 -0.13
C GLY A 2 3.28 -1.72 0.79
N ASP A 3 3.67 -1.09 1.89
CA ASP A 3 2.76 -0.25 2.68
C ASP A 3 2.96 1.20 2.24
N ASP A 4 1.86 1.91 2.06
CA ASP A 4 1.88 3.33 1.72
C ASP A 4 1.73 4.17 2.99
N SER A 5 2.56 5.20 3.13
CA SER A 5 2.53 6.08 4.29
C SER A 5 2.74 7.52 3.86
N PHE A 6 1.70 8.33 4.01
CA PHE A 6 1.69 9.75 3.63
C PHE A 6 1.22 10.62 4.79
N SER A 7 1.62 11.90 4.78
CA SER A 7 1.10 12.85 5.76
C SER A 7 -0.40 13.11 5.53
N PHE A 8 -1.16 13.21 6.62
CA PHE A 8 -2.61 13.44 6.54
C PHE A 8 -2.99 14.68 5.70
N PRO A 9 -2.35 15.86 5.87
CA PRO A 9 -2.71 17.03 5.07
C PRO A 9 -2.52 16.81 3.57
N LEU A 10 -1.44 16.12 3.18
CA LEU A 10 -1.12 15.82 1.79
C LEU A 10 -2.17 14.90 1.16
N ILE A 11 -2.48 13.78 1.82
CA ILE A 11 -3.41 12.80 1.25
C ILE A 11 -4.85 13.32 1.25
N HIS A 12 -5.22 14.10 2.27
CA HIS A 12 -6.52 14.76 2.33
C HIS A 12 -6.72 15.76 1.19
N GLN A 13 -5.71 16.58 0.90
CA GLN A 13 -5.74 17.51 -0.24
C GLN A 13 -5.81 16.75 -1.57
N ALA A 14 -5.05 15.66 -1.70
CA ALA A 14 -5.02 14.84 -2.90
C ALA A 14 -6.40 14.25 -3.23
N HIS A 15 -7.09 13.69 -2.23
CA HIS A 15 -8.45 13.12 -2.37
C HIS A 15 -9.54 14.17 -2.68
N HIS A 16 -9.31 15.44 -2.35
CA HIS A 16 -10.24 16.53 -2.68
C HIS A 16 -9.93 17.22 -4.02
N SER A 17 -8.91 16.75 -4.75
CA SER A 17 -8.51 17.31 -6.04
C SER A 17 -9.28 16.65 -7.20
N SER A 18 -9.19 17.23 -8.40
CA SER A 18 -9.74 16.62 -9.61
C SER A 18 -9.02 15.32 -10.02
N ALA A 19 -7.83 15.03 -9.49
CA ALA A 19 -7.13 13.78 -9.74
C ALA A 19 -7.83 12.57 -9.11
N ALA A 20 -8.50 12.76 -7.95
CA ALA A 20 -9.27 11.71 -7.28
C ALA A 20 -10.54 11.30 -8.03
N GLN A 21 -10.94 12.06 -9.06
CA GLN A 21 -12.07 11.71 -9.94
C GLN A 21 -11.66 10.74 -11.07
N ARG A 22 -10.36 10.47 -11.20
CA ARG A 22 -9.82 9.48 -12.14
C ARG A 22 -9.74 8.12 -11.46
N ASP A 23 -9.64 7.08 -12.28
CA ASP A 23 -9.45 5.72 -11.78
C ASP A 23 -8.00 5.59 -11.26
N VAL A 24 -7.84 5.68 -9.94
CA VAL A 24 -6.57 5.56 -9.22
C VAL A 24 -6.61 4.31 -8.35
N THR A 25 -5.53 3.51 -8.38
CA THR A 25 -5.49 2.18 -7.74
C THR A 25 -5.08 2.22 -6.28
N ASP A 26 -4.29 3.23 -5.90
CA ASP A 26 -3.74 3.43 -4.58
C ASP A 26 -3.40 4.92 -4.35
N ASP A 27 -3.03 5.24 -3.11
CA ASP A 27 -2.72 6.61 -2.67
C ASP A 27 -1.41 7.13 -3.29
N ALA A 28 -0.47 6.23 -3.60
CA ALA A 28 0.77 6.58 -4.30
C ALA A 28 0.48 7.08 -5.71
N ALA A 29 -0.32 6.34 -6.49
CA ALA A 29 -0.72 6.69 -7.85
C ALA A 29 -1.50 8.02 -7.89
N LEU A 30 -2.36 8.27 -6.88
CA LEU A 30 -3.05 9.55 -6.74
C LEU A 30 -2.08 10.72 -6.56
N LEU A 31 -1.05 10.55 -5.73
CA LEU A 31 -0.02 11.57 -5.50
C LEU A 31 0.90 11.77 -6.70
N GLU A 32 1.26 10.70 -7.41
CA GLU A 32 2.02 10.77 -8.66
C GLU A 32 1.29 11.58 -9.73
N GLN A 33 -0.04 11.39 -9.87
CA GLN A 33 -0.85 12.18 -10.79
C GLN A 33 -0.91 13.67 -10.45
N LEU A 34 -0.69 14.03 -9.18
CA LEU A 34 -0.59 15.41 -8.72
C LEU A 34 0.84 15.98 -8.82
N GLY A 35 1.75 15.24 -9.47
CA GLY A 35 3.15 15.61 -9.63
C GLY A 35 3.95 15.57 -8.33
N GLN A 36 3.44 14.91 -7.29
CA GLN A 36 4.18 14.73 -6.04
C GLN A 36 5.18 13.59 -6.19
N ALA A 37 6.38 13.78 -5.64
CA ALA A 37 7.38 12.73 -5.61
C ALA A 37 7.01 11.67 -4.56
N VAL A 38 6.85 10.42 -5.00
CA VAL A 38 6.66 9.26 -4.13
C VAL A 38 7.96 8.47 -4.07
N SER A 39 8.36 8.03 -2.87
CA SER A 39 9.54 7.19 -2.66
C SER A 39 9.10 5.79 -2.26
N VAL A 40 9.66 4.78 -2.94
CA VAL A 40 9.35 3.37 -2.68
C VAL A 40 10.42 2.78 -1.76
N PHE A 41 9.96 2.13 -0.69
CA PHE A 41 10.83 1.38 0.21
C PHE A 41 10.64 -0.13 0.00
N PRO A 42 11.70 -0.94 0.09
CA PRO A 42 11.56 -2.39 -0.05
C PRO A 42 10.71 -2.94 1.10
N GLY A 43 9.53 -3.44 0.76
CA GLY A 43 8.65 -4.12 1.71
C GLY A 43 9.13 -5.52 2.05
N ALA A 44 8.68 -6.05 3.19
CA ALA A 44 8.93 -7.45 3.53
C ALA A 44 8.17 -8.38 2.60
N TYR A 45 8.81 -9.46 2.14
CA TYR A 45 8.16 -10.52 1.34
C TYR A 45 7.00 -11.19 2.09
N THR A 46 7.03 -11.17 3.42
CA THR A 46 5.99 -11.69 4.29
C THR A 46 4.77 -10.77 4.40
N ASN A 47 4.86 -9.52 3.91
CA ASN A 47 3.71 -8.62 3.81
C ASN A 47 2.87 -9.01 2.58
N ILE A 48 2.03 -10.03 2.75
CA ILE A 48 1.15 -10.56 1.70
C ILE A 48 -0.29 -10.10 1.92
N LYS A 49 -1.00 -9.84 0.82
CA LYS A 49 -2.45 -9.60 0.86
C LYS A 49 -3.15 -10.95 0.86
N ILE A 50 -3.93 -11.22 1.90
CA ILE A 50 -4.77 -12.42 1.97
C ILE A 50 -5.99 -12.16 1.08
N THR A 51 -6.04 -12.84 -0.05
CA THR A 51 -7.11 -12.72 -1.06
C THR A 51 -7.84 -14.02 -1.30
N THR A 52 -7.26 -15.14 -0.89
CA THR A 52 -7.77 -16.50 -1.04
C THR A 52 -7.67 -17.29 0.28
N GLN A 53 -8.33 -18.45 0.35
CA GLN A 53 -8.25 -19.32 1.51
C GLN A 53 -6.84 -19.93 1.65
N GLU A 54 -6.18 -20.20 0.53
CA GLU A 54 -4.84 -20.75 0.44
C GLU A 54 -3.78 -19.79 1.01
N ASP A 55 -4.00 -18.48 0.86
CA ASP A 55 -3.13 -17.44 1.44
C ASP A 55 -3.04 -17.53 2.97
N LEU A 56 -4.08 -18.05 3.65
CA LEU A 56 -4.08 -18.24 5.10
C LEU A 56 -3.01 -19.25 5.54
N LEU A 57 -2.81 -20.32 4.78
CA LEU A 57 -1.78 -21.33 5.08
C LEU A 57 -0.38 -20.72 5.01
N LEU A 58 -0.15 -19.85 4.01
CA LEU A 58 1.11 -19.14 3.85
C LEU A 58 1.32 -18.10 4.96
N ALA A 59 0.28 -17.35 5.32
CA ALA A 59 0.33 -16.39 6.43
C ALA A 59 0.63 -17.08 7.77
N GLU A 60 -0.02 -18.21 8.06
CA GLU A 60 0.27 -19.00 9.26
C GLU A 60 1.71 -19.53 9.30
N ALA A 61 2.25 -19.93 8.15
CA ALA A 61 3.64 -20.37 8.04
C ALA A 61 4.61 -19.21 8.32
N PHE A 62 4.34 -18.01 7.80
CA PHE A 62 5.13 -16.81 8.08
C PHE A 62 5.12 -16.44 9.57
N ILE A 63 3.97 -16.49 10.24
CA ILE A 63 3.88 -16.18 11.67
C ILE A 63 4.69 -17.19 12.51
N ARG A 64 4.57 -18.49 12.22
CA ARG A 64 5.30 -19.54 12.93
C ARG A 64 6.81 -19.50 12.70
N GLY A 65 7.24 -19.20 11.46
CA GLY A 65 8.66 -19.07 11.11
C GLY A 65 9.36 -17.86 11.74
N ASN A 66 8.61 -16.89 12.26
CA ASN A 66 9.12 -15.64 12.83
C ASN A 66 9.31 -15.69 14.36
N GLN A 67 9.18 -16.87 14.99
CA GLN A 67 9.32 -17.08 16.46
C GLN A 67 10.71 -17.61 16.89
N LEU A 68 11.79 -17.35 16.14
CA LEU A 68 13.18 -17.65 16.57
C LEU A 68 14.04 -16.38 16.63
#